data_AF-W2I5K5-F1
#
_entry.id   AF-W2I5K5-F1
#
_cell.length_a   1.000
_cell.length_b   1.000
_cell.length_c   1.000
_cell.angle_alpha   90.00
_cell.angle_beta   90.00
_cell.angle_gamma   90.00
#
_symmetry.space_group_name_H-M   'P 1'
#
loop_
_entity.id
_entity.type
_entity.pdbx_description
1 polymer ?
#
loop_
_entity_poly.entity_id
_entity_poly.type
_entity_poly.pdbx_seq_one_letter_code
_entity_poly.pdbx_strand_id
1 'polypeptide(L)'
;MIGFQYVVAKSRELSSAVERELSAASNRSAPFSSVSSSSTVEVAAQTAAPVAPESLETSGRNEGQEFLRAQQKLYAQATSNHQKLITSGQELDSALSRARATLQAQAASEQFLAQNFHLVSRVRQQLAGVRTLVLKLAEEADEVENLLVQRCEENAARQNAEFAAKQQEELEKFETRIAQESEGRKRELLEMRRQKLASAFMNDLRTYQTLVAHHGDAAATEARMLKDDKDQVTLDEVDLVVTADPDQLEAFYESGSEQDEEETQSPKFSSPPVPKELEEEEEKEADENIDNKTPKDEEKASEEEEDKAVEKEVAEEAGESQT
;
A
#
# COMPACT_ATOMS: atom_id res chain seq x y z
N MET A 1 16.67 -20.13 1.40
CA MET A 1 16.37 -21.28 2.30
C MET A 1 17.57 -22.06 2.83
N ILE A 2 18.80 -21.87 2.32
CA ILE A 2 19.99 -22.68 2.69
C ILE A 2 20.51 -22.40 4.12
N GLY A 3 20.36 -21.17 4.62
CA GLY A 3 20.84 -20.80 5.97
C GLY A 3 20.09 -21.48 7.12
N PHE A 4 18.78 -21.71 6.98
CA PHE A 4 17.97 -22.34 8.03
C PHE A 4 18.29 -23.83 8.19
N GLN A 5 18.57 -24.55 7.09
CA GLN A 5 18.99 -25.95 7.16
C GLN A 5 20.37 -26.11 7.79
N TYR A 6 21.30 -25.19 7.54
CA TYR A 6 22.62 -25.20 8.18
C TYR A 6 22.52 -24.98 9.70
N VAL A 7 21.69 -24.05 10.15
CA VAL A 7 21.47 -23.79 11.58
C VAL A 7 20.83 -25.00 12.28
N VAL A 8 19.85 -25.65 11.64
CA VAL A 8 19.20 -26.85 12.18
C VAL A 8 20.13 -28.07 12.20
N ALA A 9 20.97 -28.24 11.18
CA ALA A 9 21.96 -29.32 11.15
C ALA A 9 23.01 -29.14 12.26
N LYS A 10 23.54 -27.92 12.40
CA LYS A 10 24.59 -27.62 13.38
C LYS A 10 24.07 -27.66 14.82
N SER A 11 22.83 -27.26 15.07
CA SER A 11 22.21 -27.40 16.40
C SER A 11 22.03 -28.86 16.79
N ARG A 12 21.65 -29.72 15.84
CA ARG A 12 21.53 -31.17 16.06
C ARG A 12 22.87 -31.85 16.34
N GLU A 13 23.94 -31.43 15.67
CA GLU A 13 25.30 -31.92 15.95
C GLU A 13 25.77 -31.51 17.35
N LEU A 14 25.55 -30.26 17.76
CA LEU A 14 25.91 -29.77 19.09
C LEU A 14 25.12 -30.51 20.19
N SER A 15 23.82 -30.75 19.99
CA SER A 15 23.02 -31.54 20.94
C SER A 15 23.51 -32.98 21.05
N SER A 16 23.89 -33.62 19.94
CA SER A 16 24.43 -34.99 19.96
C SER A 16 25.80 -35.11 20.64
N ALA A 17 26.66 -34.08 20.49
CA ALA A 17 27.95 -34.04 21.17
C ALA A 17 27.77 -33.92 22.70
N VAL A 18 26.88 -33.03 23.15
CA VAL A 18 26.57 -32.85 24.57
C VAL A 18 25.98 -34.13 25.17
N GLU A 19 25.09 -34.82 24.44
CA GLU A 19 24.46 -36.06 24.94
C GLU A 19 25.46 -37.23 25.05
N ARG A 20 26.47 -37.30 24.17
CA ARG A 20 27.60 -38.25 24.31
C ARG A 20 28.49 -37.93 25.50
N GLU A 21 28.78 -36.65 25.75
CA GLU A 21 29.62 -36.26 26.89
C GLU A 21 28.91 -36.47 28.22
N LEU A 22 27.62 -36.19 28.31
CA LEU A 22 26.79 -36.50 29.48
C LEU A 22 26.69 -38.00 29.73
N SER A 23 26.56 -38.81 28.66
CA SER A 23 26.56 -40.28 28.74
C SER A 23 27.92 -40.84 29.17
N ALA A 24 29.03 -40.18 28.82
CA ALA A 24 30.37 -40.57 29.26
C ALA A 24 30.66 -40.14 30.72
N ALA A 25 30.12 -39.01 31.16
CA ALA A 25 30.26 -38.49 32.52
C ALA A 25 29.40 -39.25 33.55
N SER A 26 28.23 -39.73 33.15
CA SER A 26 27.30 -40.47 34.03
C SER A 26 27.85 -41.82 34.51
N ASN A 27 28.80 -42.42 33.80
CA ASN A 27 29.38 -43.73 34.15
C ASN A 27 30.55 -43.67 35.15
N ARG A 28 30.85 -42.51 35.77
CA ARG A 28 32.06 -42.33 36.60
C ARG A 28 31.82 -41.92 38.07
N SER A 29 30.61 -41.97 38.59
CA SER A 29 30.36 -41.63 40.01
C SER A 29 30.62 -42.83 40.93
N ALA A 30 31.82 -42.90 41.54
CA ALA A 30 32.07 -43.68 42.74
C ALA A 30 31.93 -42.78 44.00
N PRO A 31 31.36 -43.27 45.11
CA PRO A 31 31.08 -42.45 46.28
C PRO A 31 32.32 -42.36 47.18
N PHE A 32 32.81 -41.15 47.46
CA PHE A 32 33.78 -40.93 48.53
C PHE A 32 33.07 -40.42 49.79
N SER A 33 33.16 -41.25 50.83
CA SER A 33 32.76 -40.97 52.21
C SER A 33 33.67 -39.89 52.82
N SER A 34 33.08 -38.80 53.30
CA SER A 34 33.74 -37.82 54.15
C SER A 34 34.11 -38.42 55.51
N VAL A 35 35.36 -38.25 55.94
CA VAL A 35 35.77 -38.39 57.34
C VAL A 35 36.40 -37.07 57.78
N SER A 36 35.81 -36.51 58.83
CA SER A 36 36.28 -35.34 59.60
C SER A 36 37.66 -35.56 60.21
N SER A 37 38.45 -34.50 60.38
CA SER A 37 39.29 -34.31 61.57
C SER A 37 39.71 -32.85 61.71
N SER A 38 39.22 -32.23 62.78
CA SER A 38 39.75 -31.01 63.37
C SER A 38 41.09 -31.31 64.05
N SER A 39 42.08 -30.45 63.88
CA SER A 39 43.29 -30.44 64.72
C SER A 39 43.80 -29.00 64.87
N THR A 40 43.49 -28.44 66.04
CA THR A 40 44.10 -27.25 66.63
C THR A 40 45.42 -27.66 67.30
N VAL A 41 46.50 -26.90 67.04
CA VAL A 41 47.75 -26.99 67.81
C VAL A 41 48.19 -25.58 68.19
N GLU A 42 48.19 -25.33 69.49
CA GLU A 42 48.82 -24.20 70.17
C GLU A 42 50.36 -24.26 70.02
N VAL A 43 51.01 -23.11 69.83
CA VAL A 43 52.47 -22.99 69.94
C VAL A 43 52.80 -22.01 71.05
N ALA A 44 53.31 -22.55 72.15
CA ALA A 44 53.96 -21.83 73.24
C ALA A 44 55.41 -21.48 72.84
N ALA A 45 55.81 -20.22 73.00
CA ALA A 45 57.19 -19.78 72.85
C ALA A 45 57.81 -19.56 74.25
N GLN A 46 58.78 -20.41 74.62
CA GLN A 46 59.71 -20.15 75.72
C GLN A 46 61.09 -19.75 75.17
N THR A 47 61.55 -18.63 75.69
CA THR A 47 62.90 -18.10 75.96
C THR A 47 64.12 -18.97 75.63
N ALA A 48 65.10 -18.40 74.92
CA ALA A 48 66.53 -18.52 75.26
C ALA A 48 67.35 -17.43 74.54
N ALA A 49 67.94 -16.53 75.32
CA ALA A 49 69.03 -15.67 74.87
C ALA A 49 70.34 -16.48 74.81
N PRO A 50 71.29 -16.19 73.89
CA PRO A 50 72.65 -16.64 74.03
C PRO A 50 73.58 -15.49 74.45
N VAL A 51 74.30 -15.75 75.54
CA VAL A 51 75.51 -15.02 75.93
C VAL A 51 76.65 -15.36 74.94
N ALA A 52 77.48 -14.37 74.65
CA ALA A 52 78.63 -14.39 73.72
C ALA A 52 79.71 -15.45 74.06
N PRO A 53 80.70 -15.67 73.16
CA PRO A 53 82.02 -15.18 73.56
C PRO A 53 82.92 -14.63 72.43
N GLU A 54 83.93 -13.94 72.93
CA GLU A 54 85.05 -13.24 72.32
C GLU A 54 85.80 -14.00 71.21
N SER A 55 86.29 -13.23 70.25
CA SER A 55 87.17 -13.64 69.17
C SER A 55 88.58 -13.98 69.67
N LEU A 56 88.97 -15.26 69.51
CA LEU A 56 90.35 -15.72 69.61
C LEU A 56 90.79 -16.27 68.25
N GLU A 57 91.67 -15.53 67.58
CA GLU A 57 92.40 -15.99 66.41
C GLU A 57 93.43 -17.04 66.83
N THR A 58 93.28 -18.29 66.40
CA THR A 58 94.42 -19.20 66.13
C THR A 58 93.99 -20.39 65.26
N SER A 59 94.91 -20.82 64.37
CA SER A 59 94.99 -22.15 63.73
C SER A 59 94.31 -22.33 62.35
N GLY A 60 95.14 -22.54 61.32
CA GLY A 60 94.78 -22.78 59.92
C GLY A 60 94.20 -24.17 59.61
N ARG A 61 93.23 -24.62 60.40
CA ARG A 61 92.36 -25.75 60.06
C ARG A 61 90.90 -25.33 60.16
N ASN A 62 90.37 -24.88 59.02
CA ASN A 62 89.07 -24.24 58.86
C ASN A 62 87.94 -25.26 58.65
N GLU A 63 88.28 -26.54 58.53
CA GLU A 63 87.44 -27.65 58.08
C GLU A 63 86.16 -27.80 58.92
N GLY A 64 86.27 -27.63 60.25
CA GLY A 64 85.12 -27.67 61.16
C GLY A 64 84.14 -26.51 61.00
N GLN A 65 84.65 -25.29 60.75
CA GLN A 65 83.79 -24.14 60.46
C GLN A 65 83.13 -24.25 59.08
N GLU A 66 83.84 -24.78 58.09
CA GLU A 66 83.29 -25.04 56.76
C GLU A 66 82.19 -26.11 56.80
N PHE A 67 82.38 -27.19 57.57
CA PHE A 67 81.34 -28.19 57.80
C PHE A 67 80.09 -27.60 58.46
N LEU A 68 80.25 -26.79 59.52
CA LEU A 68 79.12 -26.13 60.19
C LEU A 68 78.40 -25.15 59.26
N ARG A 69 79.13 -24.36 58.45
CA ARG A 69 78.50 -23.50 57.43
C ARG A 69 77.77 -24.30 56.37
N ALA A 70 78.33 -25.41 55.91
CA ALA A 70 77.69 -26.29 54.93
C ALA A 70 76.41 -26.93 55.50
N GLN A 71 76.46 -27.38 56.76
CA GLN A 71 75.30 -27.92 57.47
C GLN A 71 74.22 -26.85 57.68
N GLN A 72 74.60 -25.63 58.08
CA GLN A 72 73.67 -24.52 58.24
C GLN A 72 73.04 -24.12 56.90
N LYS A 73 73.81 -24.14 55.80
CA LYS A 73 73.31 -23.87 54.44
C LYS A 73 72.31 -24.94 53.99
N LEU A 74 72.61 -26.22 54.22
CA LEU A 74 71.67 -27.31 53.93
C LEU A 74 70.39 -27.20 54.74
N TYR A 75 70.50 -26.87 56.04
CA TYR A 75 69.33 -26.67 56.90
C TYR A 75 68.48 -25.49 56.42
N ALA A 76 69.09 -24.35 56.11
CA ALA A 76 68.40 -23.17 55.57
C ALA A 76 67.74 -23.47 54.20
N GLN A 77 68.38 -24.28 53.37
CA GLN A 77 67.81 -24.72 52.09
C GLN A 77 66.61 -25.65 52.30
N ALA A 78 66.71 -26.60 53.24
CA ALA A 78 65.62 -27.51 53.57
C ALA A 78 64.40 -26.77 54.13
N THR A 79 64.60 -25.82 55.05
CA THR A 79 63.50 -24.99 55.58
C THR A 79 62.89 -24.09 54.51
N SER A 80 63.71 -23.49 53.62
CA SER A 80 63.20 -22.71 52.49
C SER A 80 62.37 -23.55 51.53
N ASN A 81 62.83 -24.76 51.19
CA ASN A 81 62.09 -25.68 50.32
C ASN A 81 60.78 -26.15 50.96
N HIS A 82 60.80 -26.44 52.27
CA HIS A 82 59.60 -26.79 53.01
C HIS A 82 58.58 -25.64 53.01
N GLN A 83 59.03 -24.41 53.23
CA GLN A 83 58.15 -23.24 53.18
C GLN A 83 57.53 -23.06 51.79
N LYS A 84 58.32 -23.20 50.71
CA LYS A 84 57.81 -23.13 49.33
C LYS A 84 56.78 -24.22 49.03
N LEU A 85 56.99 -25.42 49.56
CA LEU A 85 56.03 -26.52 49.41
C LEU A 85 54.72 -26.19 50.13
N ILE A 86 54.77 -25.64 51.34
CA ILE A 86 53.59 -25.21 52.08
C ILE A 86 52.85 -24.10 51.32
N THR A 87 53.54 -23.05 50.85
CA THR A 87 52.89 -21.96 50.13
C THR A 87 52.28 -22.43 48.81
N SER A 88 52.98 -23.29 48.06
CA SER A 88 52.44 -23.88 46.84
C SER A 88 51.20 -24.76 47.11
N GLY A 89 51.19 -25.51 48.21
CA GLY A 89 50.02 -26.29 48.65
C GLY A 89 48.83 -25.40 49.00
N GLN A 90 49.05 -24.29 49.70
CA GLN A 90 48.02 -23.30 50.03
C GLN A 90 47.47 -22.61 48.77
N GLU A 91 48.34 -22.26 47.81
CA GLU A 91 47.93 -21.69 46.53
C GLU A 91 47.06 -22.67 45.74
N LEU A 92 47.45 -23.94 45.68
CA LEU A 92 46.66 -25.00 45.03
C LEU A 92 45.29 -25.16 45.69
N ASP A 93 45.22 -25.21 47.02
CA ASP A 93 43.96 -25.32 47.74
C ASP A 93 43.05 -24.09 47.51
N SER A 94 43.63 -22.89 47.45
CA SER A 94 42.91 -21.66 47.08
C SER A 94 42.41 -21.68 45.63
N ALA A 95 43.15 -22.30 44.71
CA ALA A 95 42.75 -22.43 43.32
C ALA A 95 41.63 -23.47 43.17
N LEU A 96 41.72 -24.60 43.89
CA LEU A 96 40.69 -25.63 43.91
C LEU A 96 39.40 -25.14 44.56
N SER A 97 39.47 -24.39 45.65
CA SER A 97 38.29 -23.81 46.29
C SER A 97 37.59 -22.79 45.37
N ARG A 98 38.35 -21.93 44.68
CA ARG A 98 37.82 -21.03 43.65
C ARG A 98 37.17 -21.80 42.50
N ALA A 99 37.81 -22.83 41.97
CA ALA A 99 37.27 -23.64 40.88
C ALA A 99 35.96 -24.34 41.28
N ARG A 100 35.85 -24.82 42.53
CA ARG A 100 34.61 -25.39 43.06
C ARG A 100 33.50 -24.34 43.15
N ALA A 101 33.82 -23.14 43.66
CA ALA A 101 32.85 -22.05 43.75
C ALA A 101 32.34 -21.63 42.37
N THR A 102 33.21 -21.53 41.36
CA THR A 102 32.80 -21.21 39.98
C THR A 102 31.91 -22.28 39.38
N LEU A 103 32.24 -23.57 39.60
CA LEU A 103 31.43 -24.67 39.09
C LEU A 103 30.06 -24.72 39.75
N GLN A 104 29.98 -24.45 41.06
CA GLN A 104 28.70 -24.37 41.77
C GLN A 104 27.85 -23.19 41.26
N ALA A 105 28.46 -22.04 40.98
CA ALA A 105 27.76 -20.90 40.40
C ALA A 105 27.22 -21.20 38.99
N GLN A 106 27.99 -21.93 38.17
CA GLN A 106 27.55 -22.39 36.84
C GLN A 106 26.39 -23.38 36.93
N ALA A 107 26.48 -24.39 37.82
CA ALA A 107 25.38 -25.33 38.02
C ALA A 107 24.09 -24.63 38.47
N ALA A 108 24.20 -23.61 39.33
CA ALA A 108 23.05 -22.81 39.75
C ALA A 108 22.46 -21.97 38.61
N SER A 109 23.29 -21.39 37.73
CA SER A 109 22.79 -20.61 36.59
C SER A 109 22.13 -21.49 35.53
N GLU A 110 22.65 -22.69 35.27
CA GLU A 110 22.02 -23.69 34.40
C GLU A 110 20.66 -24.13 34.96
N GLN A 111 20.59 -24.39 36.27
CA GLN A 111 19.33 -24.73 36.93
C GLN A 111 18.31 -23.59 36.83
N PHE A 112 18.75 -22.33 36.97
CA PHE A 112 17.90 -21.17 36.78
C PHE A 112 17.35 -21.11 35.34
N LEU A 113 18.19 -21.33 34.33
CA LEU A 113 17.74 -21.35 32.94
C LEU A 113 16.74 -22.48 32.68
N ALA A 114 17.00 -23.68 33.20
CA ALA A 114 16.11 -24.82 33.08
C ALA A 114 14.74 -24.54 33.74
N GLN A 115 14.73 -23.93 34.91
CA GLN A 115 13.50 -23.55 35.61
C GLN A 115 12.74 -22.47 34.86
N ASN A 116 13.41 -21.49 34.23
CA ASN A 116 12.75 -20.34 33.60
C ASN A 116 12.46 -20.53 32.10
N PHE A 117 12.88 -21.65 31.49
CA PHE A 117 12.65 -21.93 30.06
C PHE A 117 11.17 -21.88 29.65
N HIS A 118 10.27 -22.21 30.58
CA HIS A 118 8.82 -22.13 30.36
C HIS A 118 8.34 -20.70 30.09
N LEU A 119 8.99 -19.66 30.64
CA LEU A 119 8.64 -18.26 30.39
C LEU A 119 8.98 -17.86 28.95
N VAL A 120 10.19 -18.22 28.48
CA VAL A 120 10.60 -18.01 27.08
C VAL A 120 9.66 -18.76 26.13
N SER A 121 9.29 -20.00 26.48
CA SER A 121 8.32 -20.79 25.72
C SER A 121 6.95 -20.13 25.66
N ARG A 122 6.47 -19.57 26.78
CA ARG A 122 5.20 -18.82 26.85
C ARG A 122 5.25 -17.57 25.98
N VAL A 123 6.31 -16.76 26.06
CA VAL A 123 6.49 -15.57 25.23
C VAL A 123 6.51 -15.96 23.74
N ARG A 124 7.21 -17.04 23.38
CA ARG A 124 7.23 -17.55 22.01
C ARG A 124 5.83 -17.94 21.52
N GLN A 125 5.04 -18.59 22.36
CA GLN A 125 3.66 -18.97 22.03
C GLN A 125 2.75 -17.75 21.89
N GLN A 126 2.88 -16.76 22.79
CA GLN A 126 2.14 -15.50 22.70
C GLN A 126 2.50 -14.74 21.41
N LEU A 127 3.79 -14.66 21.06
CA LEU A 127 4.24 -14.01 19.83
C LEU A 127 3.69 -14.71 18.58
N ALA A 128 3.63 -16.04 18.57
CA ALA A 128 3.00 -16.80 17.50
C ALA A 128 1.48 -16.54 17.41
N GLY A 129 0.80 -16.39 18.55
CA GLY A 129 -0.60 -16.00 18.61
C GLY A 129 -0.82 -14.60 18.03
N VAL A 130 -0.02 -13.61 18.44
CA VAL A 130 -0.06 -12.24 17.91
C VAL A 130 0.19 -12.24 16.40
N ARG A 131 1.20 -12.97 15.93
CA ARG A 131 1.46 -13.10 14.48
C ARG A 131 0.24 -13.62 13.72
N THR A 132 -0.47 -14.60 14.28
CA THR A 132 -1.68 -15.15 13.66
C THR A 132 -2.80 -14.12 13.61
N LEU A 133 -2.97 -13.31 14.66
CA LEU A 133 -3.94 -12.22 14.67
C LEU A 133 -3.60 -11.12 13.66
N VAL A 134 -2.31 -10.76 13.54
CA VAL A 134 -1.86 -9.77 12.55
C VAL A 134 -2.11 -10.24 11.12
N LEU A 135 -1.91 -11.53 10.83
CA LEU A 135 -2.23 -12.08 9.51
C LEU A 135 -3.74 -11.99 9.21
N LYS A 136 -4.60 -12.32 10.18
CA LYS A 136 -6.06 -12.15 10.01
C LYS A 136 -6.46 -10.70 9.82
N LEU A 137 -5.83 -9.77 10.55
CA LEU A 137 -6.11 -8.34 10.38
C LEU A 137 -5.68 -7.84 9.00
N ALA A 138 -4.60 -8.39 8.43
CA ALA A 138 -4.21 -8.09 7.06
C ALA A 138 -5.24 -8.61 6.05
N GLU A 139 -5.72 -9.85 6.23
CA GLU A 139 -6.81 -10.41 5.41
C GLU A 139 -8.10 -9.55 5.49
N GLU A 140 -8.51 -9.14 6.69
CA GLU A 140 -9.66 -8.24 6.88
C GLU A 140 -9.45 -6.85 6.25
N ALA A 141 -8.21 -6.33 6.29
CA ALA A 141 -7.88 -5.06 5.64
C ALA A 141 -8.01 -5.14 4.12
N ASP A 142 -7.53 -6.25 3.52
CA ASP A 142 -7.68 -6.51 2.09
C ASP A 142 -9.17 -6.63 1.70
N GLU A 143 -10.00 -7.27 2.53
CA GLU A 143 -11.44 -7.34 2.32
C GLU A 143 -12.12 -5.96 2.36
N VAL A 144 -11.71 -5.09 3.29
CA VAL A 144 -12.22 -3.71 3.39
C VAL A 144 -11.78 -2.89 2.18
N GLU A 145 -10.54 -3.02 1.73
CA GLU A 145 -10.05 -2.33 0.53
C GLU A 145 -10.87 -2.73 -0.69
N ASN A 146 -11.08 -4.04 -0.90
CA ASN A 146 -11.90 -4.54 -2.00
C ASN A 146 -13.33 -4.01 -1.96
N LEU A 147 -13.94 -3.95 -0.76
CA LEU A 147 -15.28 -3.39 -0.58
C LEU A 147 -15.31 -1.89 -0.90
N LEU A 148 -14.30 -1.13 -0.48
CA LEU A 148 -14.19 0.30 -0.77
C LEU A 148 -14.04 0.55 -2.26
N VAL A 149 -13.18 -0.21 -2.96
CA VAL A 149 -13.02 -0.13 -4.42
C VAL A 149 -14.36 -0.40 -5.10
N GLN A 150 -15.03 -1.49 -4.75
CA GLN A 150 -16.34 -1.84 -5.31
C GLN A 150 -17.39 -0.74 -5.08
N ARG A 151 -17.42 -0.11 -3.89
CA ARG A 151 -18.35 0.98 -3.59
C ARG A 151 -18.02 2.26 -4.35
N CYS A 152 -16.74 2.56 -4.56
CA CYS A 152 -16.32 3.70 -5.38
C CYS A 152 -16.72 3.49 -6.84
N GLU A 153 -16.50 2.29 -7.39
CA GLU A 153 -16.94 1.92 -8.73
C GLU A 153 -18.45 1.98 -8.89
N GLU A 154 -19.21 1.42 -7.94
CA GLU A 154 -20.68 1.48 -7.92
C GLU A 154 -21.17 2.93 -7.88
N ASN A 155 -20.58 3.78 -7.04
CA ASN A 155 -20.95 5.18 -6.95
C ASN A 155 -20.62 5.95 -8.23
N ALA A 156 -19.47 5.70 -8.85
CA ALA A 156 -19.10 6.30 -10.13
C ALA A 156 -20.05 5.86 -11.26
N ALA A 157 -20.35 4.56 -11.35
CA ALA A 157 -21.31 4.02 -12.31
C ALA A 157 -22.70 4.60 -12.10
N ARG A 158 -23.14 4.76 -10.85
CA ARG A 158 -24.42 5.39 -10.50
C ARG A 158 -24.47 6.85 -10.92
N GLN A 159 -23.45 7.64 -10.61
CA GLN A 159 -23.38 9.06 -11.01
C GLN A 159 -23.38 9.21 -12.54
N ASN A 160 -22.65 8.35 -13.24
CA ASN A 160 -22.64 8.33 -14.69
C ASN A 160 -24.01 7.98 -15.27
N ALA A 161 -24.68 6.95 -14.72
CA ALA A 161 -26.05 6.59 -15.11
C ALA A 161 -27.05 7.72 -14.83
N GLU A 162 -26.94 8.40 -13.68
CA GLU A 162 -27.78 9.56 -13.34
C GLU A 162 -27.53 10.74 -14.30
N PHE A 163 -26.29 10.96 -14.72
CA PHE A 163 -25.95 11.99 -15.70
C PHE A 163 -26.50 11.65 -17.10
N ALA A 164 -26.31 10.41 -17.57
CA ALA A 164 -26.86 9.94 -18.83
C ALA A 164 -28.40 10.02 -18.86
N ALA A 165 -29.07 9.68 -17.75
CA ALA A 165 -30.52 9.82 -17.63
C ALA A 165 -30.99 11.27 -17.76
N LYS A 166 -30.26 12.23 -17.16
CA LYS A 166 -30.57 13.67 -17.31
C LYS A 166 -30.37 14.14 -18.74
N GLN A 167 -29.27 13.74 -19.40
CA GLN A 167 -29.04 14.06 -20.80
C GLN A 167 -30.15 13.51 -21.69
N GLN A 168 -30.60 12.28 -21.44
CA GLN A 168 -31.72 11.68 -22.16
C GLN A 168 -33.02 12.47 -21.95
N GLU A 169 -33.34 12.86 -20.72
CA GLU A 169 -34.53 13.69 -20.44
C GLU A 169 -34.46 15.07 -21.12
N GLU A 170 -33.27 15.67 -21.19
CA GLU A 170 -33.06 16.92 -21.92
C GLU A 170 -33.26 16.74 -23.42
N LEU A 171 -32.72 15.66 -24.01
CA LEU A 171 -32.92 15.33 -25.42
C LEU A 171 -34.40 15.11 -25.74
N GLU A 172 -35.14 14.37 -24.90
CA GLU A 172 -36.59 14.18 -25.06
C GLU A 172 -37.35 15.52 -25.02
N LYS A 173 -36.95 16.45 -24.14
CA LYS A 173 -37.51 17.80 -24.11
C LYS A 173 -37.19 18.60 -25.38
N PHE A 174 -36.01 18.41 -25.97
CA PHE A 174 -35.66 19.05 -27.24
C PHE A 174 -36.45 18.46 -28.40
N GLU A 175 -36.55 17.13 -28.49
CA GLU A 175 -37.33 16.43 -29.51
C GLU A 175 -38.81 16.85 -29.47
N THR A 176 -39.42 16.90 -28.28
CA THR A 176 -40.81 17.33 -28.13
C THR A 176 -41.01 18.78 -28.54
N ARG A 177 -40.06 19.69 -28.24
CA ARG A 177 -40.12 21.09 -28.72
C ARG A 177 -39.99 21.17 -30.24
N ILE A 178 -39.05 20.44 -30.83
CA ILE A 178 -38.86 20.40 -32.30
C ILE A 178 -40.12 19.86 -32.97
N ALA A 179 -40.71 18.80 -32.42
CA ALA A 179 -41.97 18.24 -32.94
C ALA A 179 -43.08 19.29 -32.89
N GLN A 180 -43.28 19.97 -31.76
CA GLN A 180 -44.29 21.04 -31.62
C GLN A 180 -44.04 22.21 -32.57
N GLU A 181 -42.79 22.64 -32.73
CA GLU A 181 -42.41 23.72 -33.64
C GLU A 181 -42.67 23.32 -35.10
N SER A 182 -42.28 22.11 -35.49
CA SER A 182 -42.50 21.60 -36.84
C SER A 182 -44.00 21.49 -37.18
N GLU A 183 -44.82 21.01 -36.23
CA GLU A 183 -46.27 20.99 -36.37
C GLU A 183 -46.85 22.41 -36.43
N GLY A 184 -46.34 23.33 -35.62
CA GLY A 184 -46.72 24.75 -35.61
C GLY A 184 -46.48 25.39 -36.98
N ARG A 185 -45.26 25.27 -37.52
CA ARG A 185 -44.91 25.74 -38.87
C ARG A 185 -45.81 25.14 -39.95
N LYS A 186 -46.13 23.84 -39.84
CA LYS A 186 -47.06 23.15 -40.78
C LYS A 186 -48.47 23.71 -40.68
N ARG A 187 -48.99 23.97 -39.46
CA ARG A 187 -50.31 24.59 -39.25
C ARG A 187 -50.36 26.01 -39.84
N GLU A 188 -49.33 26.82 -39.59
CA GLU A 188 -49.21 28.18 -40.14
C GLU A 188 -49.24 28.18 -41.67
N LEU A 189 -48.49 27.27 -42.31
CA LEU A 189 -48.47 27.16 -43.77
C LEU A 189 -49.84 26.78 -44.34
N LEU A 190 -50.56 25.86 -43.69
CA LEU A 190 -51.93 25.49 -44.06
C LEU A 190 -52.91 26.66 -43.87
N GLU A 191 -52.76 27.44 -42.80
CA GLU A 191 -53.58 28.61 -42.55
C GLU A 191 -53.33 29.71 -43.59
N MET A 192 -52.07 30.00 -43.94
CA MET A 192 -51.73 30.93 -45.02
C MET A 192 -52.31 30.48 -46.36
N ARG A 193 -52.28 29.17 -46.67
CA ARG A 193 -52.92 28.62 -47.88
C ARG A 193 -54.43 28.81 -47.84
N ARG A 194 -55.07 28.56 -46.70
CA ARG A 194 -56.52 28.78 -46.50
C ARG A 194 -56.88 30.26 -46.69
N GLN A 195 -56.10 31.18 -46.12
CA GLN A 195 -56.32 32.62 -46.27
C GLN A 195 -56.17 33.07 -47.72
N LYS A 196 -55.14 32.57 -48.45
CA LYS A 196 -54.96 32.83 -49.89
C LYS A 196 -56.13 32.30 -50.72
N LEU A 197 -56.64 31.11 -50.42
CA LEU A 197 -57.83 30.58 -51.09
C LEU A 197 -59.07 31.44 -50.79
N ALA A 198 -59.28 31.82 -49.54
CA ALA A 198 -60.39 32.68 -49.16
C ALA A 198 -60.33 34.06 -49.84
N SER A 199 -59.14 34.68 -49.93
CA SER A 199 -58.98 35.95 -50.64
C SER A 199 -59.20 35.81 -52.15
N ALA A 200 -58.75 34.69 -52.76
CA ALA A 200 -59.04 34.36 -54.14
C ALA A 200 -60.55 34.21 -54.38
N PHE A 201 -61.27 33.45 -53.53
CA PHE A 201 -62.72 33.32 -53.62
C PHE A 201 -63.45 34.66 -53.45
N MET A 202 -63.02 35.51 -52.51
CA MET A 202 -63.61 36.83 -52.32
C MET A 202 -63.35 37.77 -53.51
N ASN A 203 -62.17 37.69 -54.11
CA ASN A 203 -61.87 38.43 -55.33
C ASN A 203 -62.72 37.92 -56.50
N ASP A 204 -62.84 36.62 -56.68
CA ASP A 204 -63.64 36.00 -57.73
C ASP A 204 -65.14 36.35 -57.56
N LEU A 205 -65.66 36.25 -56.34
CA LEU A 205 -67.03 36.68 -56.02
C LEU A 205 -67.24 38.17 -56.30
N ARG A 206 -66.26 39.03 -55.99
CA ARG A 206 -66.33 40.45 -56.39
C ARG A 206 -66.32 40.60 -57.90
N THR A 207 -65.48 39.87 -58.62
CA THR A 207 -65.42 39.88 -60.09
C THR A 207 -66.77 39.46 -60.68
N TYR A 208 -67.38 38.38 -60.19
CA TYR A 208 -68.72 37.97 -60.61
C TYR A 208 -69.78 39.01 -60.25
N GLN A 209 -69.73 39.60 -59.05
CA GLN A 209 -70.65 40.69 -58.70
C GLN A 209 -70.48 41.91 -59.60
N THR A 210 -69.24 42.29 -59.96
CA THR A 210 -69.01 43.38 -60.92
C THR A 210 -69.47 43.01 -62.31
N LEU A 211 -69.30 41.76 -62.75
CA LEU A 211 -69.84 41.27 -64.01
C LEU A 211 -71.36 41.29 -63.99
N VAL A 212 -72.02 40.83 -62.92
CA VAL A 212 -73.49 40.88 -62.79
C VAL A 212 -74.00 42.32 -62.73
N ALA A 213 -73.32 43.22 -62.04
CA ALA A 213 -73.65 44.64 -62.04
C ALA A 213 -73.48 45.25 -63.44
N HIS A 214 -72.37 44.96 -64.12
CA HIS A 214 -72.13 45.36 -65.50
C HIS A 214 -73.09 44.71 -66.49
N HIS A 215 -73.55 43.48 -66.27
CA HIS A 215 -74.58 42.82 -67.10
C HIS A 215 -76.00 43.23 -66.69
N GLY A 216 -76.20 43.78 -65.49
CA GLY A 216 -77.44 44.45 -65.09
C GLY A 216 -77.56 45.82 -65.74
N ASP A 217 -76.47 46.58 -65.81
CA ASP A 217 -76.39 47.85 -66.55
C ASP A 217 -76.24 47.62 -68.07
N ALA A 218 -75.59 46.54 -68.51
CA ALA A 218 -75.55 46.13 -69.91
C ALA A 218 -76.88 45.52 -70.36
N ALA A 219 -77.65 44.81 -69.52
CA ALA A 219 -79.03 44.46 -69.88
C ALA A 219 -79.93 45.70 -69.96
N ALA A 220 -79.68 46.74 -69.16
CA ALA A 220 -80.39 48.02 -69.25
C ALA A 220 -79.94 48.89 -70.45
N THR A 221 -78.72 48.69 -70.97
CA THR A 221 -78.17 49.44 -72.12
C THR A 221 -78.22 48.66 -73.44
N GLU A 222 -78.10 47.34 -73.46
CA GLU A 222 -78.35 46.43 -74.59
C GLU A 222 -79.85 46.26 -74.90
N ALA A 223 -80.74 46.32 -73.89
CA ALA A 223 -82.18 46.51 -74.16
C ALA A 223 -82.48 47.83 -74.90
N ARG A 224 -81.50 48.73 -75.00
CA ARG A 224 -81.55 49.97 -75.77
C ARG A 224 -80.71 49.96 -77.05
N MET A 225 -79.82 48.97 -77.27
CA MET A 225 -78.78 49.03 -78.31
C MET A 225 -78.50 47.73 -79.09
N LEU A 226 -79.31 46.67 -79.02
CA LEU A 226 -79.20 45.54 -79.97
C LEU A 226 -80.52 45.25 -80.68
N LYS A 227 -80.69 45.98 -81.80
CA LYS A 227 -81.36 45.51 -83.00
C LYS A 227 -80.24 45.38 -84.05
N ASP A 228 -80.16 44.21 -84.68
CA ASP A 228 -79.16 43.79 -85.67
C ASP A 228 -77.75 43.56 -85.07
N ASP A 229 -77.02 42.49 -85.33
CA ASP A 229 -77.11 41.48 -86.38
C ASP A 229 -76.68 40.12 -85.84
N LYS A 230 -77.20 39.09 -86.51
CA LYS A 230 -76.88 37.68 -86.30
C LYS A 230 -75.43 37.43 -86.70
N ASP A 231 -74.70 36.70 -85.87
CA ASP A 231 -73.81 35.63 -86.32
C ASP A 231 -73.68 34.60 -85.18
N GLN A 232 -74.53 33.58 -85.26
CA GLN A 232 -74.37 32.33 -84.53
C GLN A 232 -73.18 31.59 -85.14
N VAL A 233 -71.99 31.76 -84.57
CA VAL A 233 -70.90 30.79 -84.78
C VAL A 233 -71.16 29.65 -83.80
N THR A 234 -71.72 28.57 -84.34
CA THR A 234 -71.91 27.29 -83.64
C THR A 234 -70.56 26.73 -83.22
N LEU A 235 -70.41 26.42 -81.93
CA LEU A 235 -69.23 25.78 -81.32
C LEU A 235 -69.07 24.29 -81.72
N ASP A 236 -69.82 23.82 -82.72
CA ASP A 236 -69.91 22.40 -83.11
C ASP A 236 -68.75 21.92 -84.01
N GLU A 237 -67.74 22.76 -84.30
CA GLU A 237 -66.60 22.41 -85.17
C GLU A 237 -65.21 22.49 -84.49
N VAL A 238 -65.13 22.67 -83.17
CA VAL A 238 -63.84 22.57 -82.44
C VAL A 238 -63.87 21.38 -81.50
N ASP A 239 -63.56 20.20 -82.04
CA ASP A 239 -63.28 19.00 -81.26
C ASP A 239 -61.87 19.15 -80.65
N LEU A 240 -61.79 19.79 -79.48
CA LEU A 240 -60.54 20.00 -78.74
C LEU A 240 -60.15 18.69 -78.05
N VAL A 241 -59.57 17.76 -78.80
CA VAL A 241 -58.96 16.55 -78.23
C VAL A 241 -57.68 16.97 -77.50
N VAL A 242 -57.80 17.28 -76.22
CA VAL A 242 -56.66 17.36 -75.30
C VAL A 242 -56.31 15.92 -74.90
N THR A 243 -55.54 15.23 -75.75
CA THR A 243 -54.79 14.07 -75.27
C THR A 243 -53.70 14.62 -74.34
N ALA A 244 -53.89 14.47 -73.03
CA ALA A 244 -52.78 14.63 -72.10
C ALA A 244 -51.76 13.54 -72.44
N ASP A 245 -50.57 13.98 -72.83
CA ASP A 245 -49.45 13.08 -73.12
C ASP A 245 -49.10 12.34 -71.82
N PRO A 246 -49.18 10.98 -71.77
CA PRO A 246 -48.92 10.23 -70.55
C PRO A 246 -47.54 10.56 -69.95
N ASP A 247 -46.56 10.86 -70.79
CA ASP A 247 -45.20 11.23 -70.41
C ASP A 247 -45.13 12.59 -69.70
N GLN A 248 -46.04 13.55 -70.01
CA GLN A 248 -46.12 14.83 -69.30
C GLN A 248 -46.80 14.70 -67.93
N LEU A 249 -47.76 13.78 -67.80
CA LEU A 249 -48.38 13.45 -66.52
C LEU A 249 -47.37 12.75 -65.60
N GLU A 250 -46.61 11.80 -66.12
CA GLU A 250 -45.55 11.11 -65.38
C GLU A 250 -44.47 12.09 -64.91
N ALA A 251 -43.98 12.98 -65.79
CA ALA A 251 -43.04 14.03 -65.39
C ALA A 251 -43.59 15.00 -64.32
N PHE A 252 -44.89 15.30 -64.32
CA PHE A 252 -45.52 16.14 -63.29
C PHE A 252 -45.62 15.44 -61.93
N TYR A 253 -45.81 14.12 -61.90
CA TYR A 253 -45.87 13.33 -60.67
C TYR A 253 -44.47 12.94 -60.14
N GLU A 254 -43.50 12.69 -61.02
CA GLU A 254 -42.10 12.39 -60.65
C GLU A 254 -41.35 13.63 -60.15
N SER A 255 -41.64 14.82 -60.70
CA SER A 255 -41.00 16.08 -60.27
C SER A 255 -41.37 16.53 -58.85
N GLY A 256 -42.28 15.82 -58.17
CA GLY A 256 -42.71 16.11 -56.80
C GLY A 256 -42.29 15.07 -55.76
N SER A 257 -41.61 13.99 -56.13
CA SER A 257 -41.37 12.85 -55.21
C SER A 257 -39.92 12.37 -55.06
N GLU A 258 -38.93 13.00 -55.70
CA GLU A 258 -37.51 12.57 -55.60
C GLU A 258 -36.56 13.67 -55.08
N GLN A 259 -37.03 14.56 -54.21
CA GLN A 259 -36.15 15.47 -53.47
C GLN A 259 -36.44 15.52 -51.96
N ASP A 260 -36.92 14.40 -51.39
CA ASP A 260 -37.10 14.27 -49.93
C ASP A 260 -36.62 12.92 -49.35
N GLU A 261 -36.03 12.00 -50.14
CA GLU A 261 -35.62 10.67 -49.64
C GLU A 261 -34.13 10.29 -49.76
N GLU A 262 -33.25 11.13 -50.34
CA GLU A 262 -31.79 10.92 -50.30
C GLU A 262 -31.05 12.12 -49.69
N GLU A 263 -31.17 12.34 -48.37
CA GLU A 263 -30.11 13.01 -47.59
C GLU A 263 -30.26 12.80 -46.07
N THR A 264 -30.42 11.55 -45.61
CA THR A 264 -29.99 11.21 -44.24
C THR A 264 -28.50 10.89 -44.24
N GLN A 265 -27.67 11.89 -44.55
CA GLN A 265 -26.27 11.89 -44.11
C GLN A 265 -26.19 12.69 -42.81
N SER A 266 -26.09 11.96 -41.70
CA SER A 266 -25.72 12.49 -40.38
C SER A 266 -24.58 13.50 -40.51
N PRO A 267 -24.69 14.73 -39.96
CA PRO A 267 -23.54 15.62 -39.91
C PRO A 267 -22.50 14.98 -38.99
N LYS A 268 -21.33 14.66 -39.56
CA LYS A 268 -20.14 14.26 -38.81
C LYS A 268 -19.86 15.33 -37.76
N PHE A 269 -20.06 14.95 -36.51
CA PHE A 269 -19.66 15.72 -35.34
C PHE A 269 -18.14 15.89 -35.39
N SER A 270 -17.68 17.10 -35.69
CA SER A 270 -16.29 17.50 -35.54
C SER A 270 -16.02 17.70 -34.06
N SER A 271 -15.50 16.68 -33.39
CA SER A 271 -14.97 16.81 -32.03
C SER A 271 -13.87 17.89 -31.99
N PRO A 272 -13.88 18.82 -31.02
CA PRO A 272 -12.79 19.79 -30.87
C PRO A 272 -11.49 19.08 -30.45
N PRO A 273 -10.32 19.64 -30.80
CA PRO A 273 -9.03 18.98 -30.61
C PRO A 273 -8.68 18.88 -29.12
N VAL A 274 -8.37 17.66 -28.67
CA VAL A 274 -7.83 17.35 -27.34
C VAL A 274 -6.40 17.93 -27.23
N PRO A 275 -6.06 18.67 -26.17
CA PRO A 275 -4.70 19.14 -25.92
C PRO A 275 -3.70 17.99 -25.74
N LYS A 276 -2.51 18.18 -26.30
CA LYS A 276 -1.48 17.19 -26.60
C LYS A 276 -0.59 16.74 -25.41
N GLU A 277 -1.11 16.65 -24.19
CA GLU A 277 -0.26 16.45 -22.99
C GLU A 277 -0.49 15.17 -22.16
N LEU A 278 -1.27 14.19 -22.60
CA LEU A 278 -1.51 12.97 -21.78
C LEU A 278 -1.56 11.64 -22.56
N GLU A 279 -0.73 11.48 -23.60
CA GLU A 279 -0.72 10.24 -24.42
C GLU A 279 0.67 9.61 -24.61
N GLU A 280 1.60 9.87 -23.69
CA GLU A 280 2.86 9.10 -23.61
C GLU A 280 3.06 8.63 -22.18
N GLU A 281 2.52 7.45 -21.83
CA GLU A 281 3.14 6.45 -20.95
C GLU A 281 2.16 5.31 -20.68
N GLU A 282 2.00 4.40 -21.65
CA GLU A 282 1.70 3.00 -21.35
C GLU A 282 2.04 2.15 -22.58
N GLU A 283 3.21 1.51 -22.55
CA GLU A 283 3.49 0.14 -23.01
C GLU A 283 5.00 -0.02 -23.26
N LYS A 284 5.66 -0.79 -22.38
CA LYS A 284 6.61 -1.87 -22.73
C LYS A 284 7.17 -2.53 -21.47
N GLU A 285 6.60 -3.67 -21.12
CA GLU A 285 7.38 -4.75 -20.52
C GLU A 285 8.13 -5.49 -21.63
N ALA A 286 9.44 -5.70 -21.46
CA ALA A 286 10.16 -6.97 -21.68
C ALA A 286 11.69 -6.75 -21.61
N ASP A 287 12.27 -7.30 -20.54
CA ASP A 287 13.50 -8.10 -20.46
C ASP A 287 14.75 -7.68 -21.28
N GLU A 288 15.85 -7.32 -20.60
CA GLU A 288 17.06 -8.17 -20.51
C GLU A 288 18.19 -7.49 -19.71
N ASN A 289 18.74 -8.31 -18.81
CA ASN A 289 19.99 -8.28 -18.05
C ASN A 289 21.21 -7.59 -18.74
N ILE A 290 22.06 -6.86 -17.98
CA ILE A 290 23.54 -7.00 -17.91
C ILE A 290 24.20 -5.88 -17.06
N ASP A 291 24.91 -6.33 -16.02
CA ASP A 291 26.15 -5.86 -15.38
C ASP A 291 26.42 -4.40 -14.94
N ASN A 292 26.45 -4.25 -13.60
CA ASN A 292 27.66 -4.06 -12.80
C ASN A 292 28.54 -2.80 -13.05
N LYS A 293 28.45 -1.82 -12.14
CA LYS A 293 29.60 -1.03 -11.64
C LYS A 293 29.28 -0.20 -10.40
N THR A 294 29.98 -0.51 -9.31
CA THR A 294 30.27 0.36 -8.16
C THR A 294 31.17 1.54 -8.57
N PRO A 295 31.13 2.68 -7.85
CA PRO A 295 32.08 2.95 -6.75
C PRO A 295 31.39 3.60 -5.52
N LYS A 296 31.67 3.20 -4.28
CA LYS A 296 32.82 3.51 -3.39
C LYS A 296 32.82 4.95 -2.82
N ASP A 297 32.48 5.01 -1.53
CA ASP A 297 32.95 5.86 -0.42
C ASP A 297 33.50 7.27 -0.71
N GLU A 298 32.88 8.26 -0.06
CA GLU A 298 33.62 9.28 0.70
C GLU A 298 32.90 9.60 2.02
N GLU A 299 33.69 9.54 3.09
CA GLU A 299 33.35 9.66 4.50
C GLU A 299 34.03 10.93 5.04
N LYS A 300 33.40 11.56 6.06
CA LYS A 300 33.94 12.42 7.15
C LYS A 300 33.31 13.82 7.23
N ALA A 301 32.52 14.10 8.28
CA ALA A 301 32.89 14.57 9.66
C ALA A 301 33.11 16.09 9.67
N SER A 302 32.68 16.93 10.61
CA SER A 302 32.35 16.88 12.05
C SER A 302 31.21 17.91 12.31
N GLU A 303 30.57 18.12 13.47
CA GLU A 303 31.09 18.30 14.82
C GLU A 303 29.90 18.39 15.81
N GLU A 304 30.10 17.86 17.02
CA GLU A 304 29.22 17.88 18.19
C GLU A 304 29.39 19.17 19.03
N GLU A 305 28.39 19.47 19.88
CA GLU A 305 28.43 19.95 21.28
C GLU A 305 27.22 20.88 21.55
N GLU A 306 26.23 20.50 22.37
CA GLU A 306 26.16 20.27 23.84
C GLU A 306 25.52 21.46 24.59
N ASP A 307 24.40 21.13 25.25
CA ASP A 307 23.90 21.55 26.56
C ASP A 307 23.86 23.03 27.02
N LYS A 308 22.66 23.45 27.44
CA LYS A 308 22.35 23.63 28.88
C LYS A 308 20.87 23.90 29.18
N ALA A 309 20.38 23.17 30.18
CA ALA A 309 19.12 23.32 30.89
C ALA A 309 19.12 24.51 31.88
N VAL A 310 17.94 25.08 32.18
CA VAL A 310 17.55 25.58 33.52
C VAL A 310 16.03 25.42 33.73
N GLU A 311 15.69 24.81 34.87
CA GLU A 311 14.39 24.54 35.49
C GLU A 311 13.64 25.77 36.03
N LYS A 312 12.32 25.63 36.25
CA LYS A 312 11.50 25.95 37.46
C LYS A 312 10.05 26.22 37.03
N GLU A 313 8.96 25.88 37.73
CA GLU A 313 8.60 25.23 39.01
C GLU A 313 7.05 25.07 38.93
N VAL A 314 6.49 23.88 39.13
CA VAL A 314 5.65 23.47 40.28
C VAL A 314 4.30 24.18 40.49
N ALA A 315 3.22 23.41 40.36
CA ALA A 315 2.07 23.27 41.28
C ALA A 315 1.21 22.09 40.74
N GLU A 316 1.26 20.87 41.32
CA GLU A 316 0.49 20.43 42.50
C GLU A 316 -1.01 20.72 42.30
N GLU A 317 -1.86 19.72 42.06
CA GLU A 317 -2.51 18.94 43.13
C GLU A 317 -3.21 17.70 42.54
N ALA A 318 -3.00 16.53 43.14
CA ALA A 318 -3.70 15.30 42.84
C ALA A 318 -4.22 14.68 44.16
N GLY A 319 -5.54 14.45 44.23
CA GLY A 319 -6.22 13.51 45.13
C GLY A 319 -6.11 13.80 46.63
N GLU A 320 -6.99 13.34 47.52
CA GLU A 320 -8.14 12.45 47.44
C GLU A 320 -8.82 12.56 48.82
N SER A 321 -10.15 12.60 48.82
CA SER A 321 -11.02 11.70 49.61
C SER A 321 -10.89 11.59 51.14
N GLN A 322 -12.05 11.85 51.78
CA GLN A 322 -12.67 11.04 52.84
C GLN A 322 -11.98 10.93 54.22
N THR A 323 -12.71 11.45 55.21
CA THR A 323 -12.79 11.07 56.65
C THR A 323 -11.57 11.28 57.54
#